data_AF-A0A1I7TUR2-F1
#
_entry.id   AF-A0A1I7TUR2-F1
#
_cell.length_a   1.000
_cell.length_b   1.000
_cell.length_c   1.000
_cell.angle_alpha   90.00
_cell.angle_beta   90.00
_cell.angle_gamma   90.00
#
_symmetry.space_group_name_H-M   'P 1'
#
loop_
_entity.id
_entity.type
_entity.pdbx_description
1 polymer ?
#
loop_
_entity_poly.entity_id
_entity_poly.type
_entity_poly.pdbx_seq_one_letter_code
_entity_poly.pdbx_strand_id
1 'polypeptide(L)'
;MSSPLIFLLLLALPLAISAGKCRIGTVVNRPFTNQPYSFPTNWNESHSAPHLDADQSCSWVVTIPQGFYVKLVIAGRINDSVGHFQMVDGNGNVVMSQHENKEPYYFPSPKFTLIVNNEAPATLGFKVMWAPYPQTTSVIAGIGGTAHVINITKDVFASEFGSSSGISLLPFPAEQGRNHYTLRSALVFQGFNTNGTYLTNLFNIYNTHQQAIYPSSAAIYVINVEPRGVLDELVVQSAEYTRDLNPYSELLCAPGTTCTRTLKGTSNSKSGLVHVGRGNQTLTAITMDTTATLSIYYGSQWAFFYDSTYNGSTIQSQLPLTFWGSYMTQYIISSGEAKFTFQISN
;
A
#
# COMPACT_ATOMS: atom_id res chain seq x y z
N MET A 1 27.79 -64.93 -4.13
CA MET A 1 26.39 -64.86 -4.60
C MET A 1 25.84 -63.52 -4.17
N SER A 2 25.77 -62.61 -5.13
CA SER A 2 25.41 -61.21 -4.99
C SER A 2 23.89 -61.06 -4.94
N SER A 3 23.37 -60.48 -3.85
CA SER A 3 21.96 -60.11 -3.70
C SER A 3 21.84 -58.61 -4.00
N PRO A 4 21.03 -58.18 -4.99
CA PRO A 4 20.85 -56.75 -5.23
C PRO A 4 19.78 -56.20 -4.31
N LEU A 5 20.14 -55.13 -3.58
CA LEU A 5 19.20 -54.22 -2.92
C LEU A 5 18.26 -53.61 -3.97
N ILE A 6 16.96 -53.82 -3.82
CA ILE A 6 15.93 -53.07 -4.54
C ILE A 6 15.61 -51.83 -3.70
N PHE A 7 16.11 -50.67 -4.13
CA PHE A 7 15.76 -49.36 -3.58
C PHE A 7 14.46 -48.90 -4.25
N LEU A 8 13.32 -48.99 -3.55
CA LEU A 8 12.03 -48.49 -4.03
C LEU A 8 12.00 -46.97 -3.82
N LEU A 9 12.29 -46.21 -4.87
CA LEU A 9 12.13 -44.75 -4.88
C LEU A 9 10.62 -44.43 -4.98
N LEU A 10 9.97 -44.10 -3.86
CA LEU A 10 8.63 -43.49 -3.88
C LEU A 10 8.74 -42.07 -4.43
N LEU A 11 8.59 -41.91 -5.76
CA LEU A 11 8.28 -40.62 -6.35
C LEU A 11 6.88 -40.21 -5.93
N ALA A 12 6.78 -39.25 -5.01
CA ALA A 12 5.56 -38.51 -4.77
C ALA A 12 5.25 -37.66 -6.02
N LEU A 13 4.41 -38.19 -6.91
CA LEU A 13 3.84 -37.41 -8.00
C LEU A 13 2.90 -36.35 -7.40
N PRO A 14 3.11 -35.04 -7.64
CA PRO A 14 2.08 -34.07 -7.31
C PRO A 14 0.85 -34.36 -8.16
N LEU A 15 -0.28 -34.63 -7.51
CA LEU A 15 -1.57 -34.72 -8.18
C LEU A 15 -1.83 -33.38 -8.87
N ALA A 16 -1.69 -33.35 -10.20
CA ALA A 16 -2.07 -32.20 -11.00
C ALA A 16 -3.60 -32.06 -10.91
N ILE A 17 -4.07 -31.21 -9.99
CA ILE A 17 -5.44 -30.73 -10.00
C ILE A 17 -5.54 -29.88 -11.27
N SER A 18 -6.27 -30.34 -12.29
CA SER A 18 -6.58 -29.52 -13.46
C SER A 18 -7.65 -28.49 -13.06
N ALA A 19 -7.45 -27.21 -13.39
CA ALA A 19 -8.55 -26.27 -13.34
C ALA A 19 -9.49 -26.58 -14.50
N GLY A 20 -10.57 -27.29 -14.21
CA GLY A 20 -11.66 -27.41 -15.19
C GLY A 20 -12.13 -26.02 -15.63
N LYS A 21 -12.66 -25.93 -16.87
CA LYS A 21 -13.21 -24.72 -17.47
C LYS A 21 -13.97 -23.86 -16.45
N CYS A 22 -13.54 -22.62 -16.27
CA CYS A 22 -14.24 -21.68 -15.39
C CYS A 22 -15.37 -20.96 -16.12
N ARG A 23 -16.26 -20.31 -15.36
CA ARG A 23 -17.47 -19.65 -15.87
C ARG A 23 -17.42 -18.15 -15.58
N ILE A 24 -18.09 -17.39 -16.44
CA ILE A 24 -18.35 -15.97 -16.23
C ILE A 24 -19.50 -15.82 -15.22
N GLY A 25 -19.34 -14.89 -14.27
CA GLY A 25 -20.42 -14.44 -13.38
C GLY A 25 -20.72 -15.40 -12.22
N THR A 26 -19.73 -16.19 -11.78
CA THR A 26 -19.90 -17.10 -10.64
C THR A 26 -20.12 -16.26 -9.36
N VAL A 27 -21.31 -16.31 -8.77
CA VAL A 27 -21.57 -15.63 -7.49
C VAL A 27 -21.15 -16.54 -6.35
N VAL A 28 -20.28 -16.03 -5.49
CA VAL A 28 -19.77 -16.74 -4.32
C VAL A 28 -20.25 -16.02 -3.05
N ASN A 29 -21.11 -16.66 -2.29
CA ASN A 29 -21.58 -16.14 -1.01
C ASN A 29 -20.78 -16.76 0.14
N ARG A 30 -20.68 -16.04 1.27
CA ARG A 30 -20.13 -16.59 2.50
C ARG A 30 -20.89 -17.87 2.89
N PRO A 31 -20.24 -19.04 2.99
CA PRO A 31 -20.92 -20.25 3.38
C PRO A 31 -21.25 -20.22 4.87
N PHE A 32 -22.38 -20.84 5.25
CA PHE A 32 -22.79 -20.98 6.65
C PHE A 32 -21.79 -21.80 7.48
N THR A 33 -21.02 -22.67 6.84
CA THR A 33 -20.06 -23.59 7.47
C THR A 33 -18.71 -22.94 7.80
N ASN A 34 -18.51 -21.65 7.50
CA ASN A 34 -17.22 -20.92 7.61
C ASN A 34 -16.06 -21.54 6.81
N GLN A 35 -16.33 -22.49 5.90
CA GLN A 35 -15.30 -23.07 5.05
C GLN A 35 -14.83 -22.06 3.99
N PRO A 36 -13.54 -22.06 3.60
CA PRO A 36 -13.08 -21.23 2.50
C PRO A 36 -13.71 -21.68 1.18
N TYR A 37 -13.83 -20.76 0.24
CA TYR A 37 -14.11 -21.11 -1.16
C TYR A 37 -12.79 -21.18 -1.91
N SER A 38 -12.56 -22.26 -2.64
CA SER A 38 -11.37 -22.42 -3.47
C SER A 38 -11.75 -22.73 -4.91
N PHE A 39 -10.97 -22.19 -5.84
CA PHE A 39 -10.99 -22.58 -7.24
C PHE A 39 -9.59 -22.99 -7.67
N PRO A 40 -9.44 -24.14 -8.36
CA PRO A 40 -10.39 -25.24 -8.45
C PRO A 40 -10.78 -25.76 -7.06
N THR A 41 -11.86 -26.54 -6.99
CA THR A 41 -12.30 -27.15 -5.72
C THR A 41 -11.13 -27.90 -5.07
N ASN A 42 -10.94 -27.69 -3.77
CA ASN A 42 -9.85 -28.23 -2.94
C ASN A 42 -8.45 -27.63 -3.17
N TRP A 43 -8.29 -26.63 -4.04
CA TRP A 43 -7.02 -25.91 -4.11
C TRP A 43 -6.71 -25.17 -2.80
N ASN A 44 -5.44 -25.14 -2.42
CA ASN A 44 -4.94 -24.36 -1.30
C ASN A 44 -3.48 -23.91 -1.55
N GLU A 45 -2.97 -23.09 -0.64
CA GLU A 45 -1.68 -22.43 -0.74
C GLU A 45 -0.47 -23.39 -0.70
N SER A 46 -0.63 -24.65 -0.26
CA SER A 46 0.46 -25.63 -0.27
C SER A 46 0.70 -26.27 -1.63
N HIS A 47 -0.22 -26.08 -2.58
CA HIS A 47 -0.12 -26.61 -3.93
C HIS A 47 0.42 -25.56 -4.91
N SER A 48 0.94 -26.03 -6.05
CA SER A 48 1.17 -25.17 -7.21
C SER A 48 -0.16 -24.69 -7.80
N ALA A 49 -0.13 -23.63 -8.59
CA ALA A 49 -1.29 -23.17 -9.32
C ALA A 49 -1.68 -24.21 -10.39
N PRO A 50 -2.93 -24.70 -10.39
CA PRO A 50 -3.49 -25.59 -11.41
C PRO A 50 -3.37 -25.04 -12.82
N HIS A 51 -3.28 -25.94 -13.80
CA HIS A 51 -3.35 -25.59 -15.21
C HIS A 51 -4.71 -24.97 -15.55
N LEU A 52 -4.70 -23.87 -16.30
CA LEU A 52 -5.88 -23.24 -16.90
C LEU A 52 -5.72 -23.31 -18.42
N ASP A 53 -6.74 -23.86 -19.10
CA ASP A 53 -6.78 -23.96 -20.55
C ASP A 53 -6.62 -22.58 -21.22
N ALA A 54 -6.23 -22.56 -22.50
CA ALA A 54 -6.25 -21.35 -23.33
C ALA A 54 -7.69 -20.80 -23.51
N ASP A 55 -7.78 -19.55 -23.97
CA ASP A 55 -9.03 -18.87 -24.34
C ASP A 55 -10.12 -18.92 -23.26
N GLN A 56 -9.75 -18.76 -21.98
CA GLN A 56 -10.72 -18.67 -20.90
C GLN A 56 -11.06 -17.22 -20.59
N SER A 57 -12.35 -16.99 -20.32
CA SER A 57 -12.84 -15.76 -19.71
C SER A 57 -13.72 -16.17 -18.53
N CYS A 58 -13.30 -15.75 -17.34
CA CYS A 58 -13.87 -16.23 -16.09
C CYS A 58 -14.07 -15.08 -15.13
N SER A 59 -15.14 -15.15 -14.32
CA SER A 59 -15.31 -14.17 -13.27
C SER A 59 -16.07 -14.71 -12.07
N TRP A 60 -15.69 -14.18 -10.91
CA TRP A 60 -16.28 -14.47 -9.62
C TRP A 60 -16.70 -13.17 -8.95
N VAL A 61 -17.96 -13.08 -8.55
CA VAL A 61 -18.47 -11.99 -7.72
C VAL A 61 -18.62 -12.54 -6.31
N VAL A 62 -17.72 -12.12 -5.42
CA VAL A 62 -17.69 -12.61 -4.03
C VAL A 62 -18.43 -11.61 -3.15
N THR A 63 -19.52 -12.05 -2.52
CA THR A 63 -20.31 -11.21 -1.61
C THR A 63 -19.75 -11.25 -0.19
N ILE A 64 -19.82 -10.12 0.50
CA ILE A 64 -19.20 -9.90 1.81
C ILE A 64 -20.26 -9.27 2.72
N PRO A 65 -20.71 -9.98 3.77
CA PRO A 65 -21.68 -9.42 4.70
C PRO A 65 -21.07 -8.30 5.54
N GLN A 66 -21.93 -7.40 6.02
CA GLN A 66 -21.51 -6.34 6.93
C GLN A 66 -20.84 -6.92 8.19
N GLY A 67 -19.77 -6.26 8.67
CA GLY A 67 -18.97 -6.73 9.80
C GLY A 67 -17.88 -7.76 9.44
N PHE A 68 -17.76 -8.12 8.17
CA PHE A 68 -16.73 -9.02 7.66
C PHE A 68 -15.87 -8.35 6.60
N TYR A 69 -14.66 -8.87 6.44
CA TYR A 69 -13.84 -8.70 5.25
C TYR A 69 -13.54 -10.07 4.62
N VAL A 70 -13.03 -10.06 3.41
CA VAL A 70 -12.50 -11.23 2.73
C VAL A 70 -11.01 -11.10 2.51
N LYS A 71 -10.28 -12.19 2.80
CA LYS A 71 -8.92 -12.44 2.34
C LYS A 71 -8.95 -13.31 1.09
N LEU A 72 -8.41 -12.79 -0.01
CA LEU A 72 -8.21 -13.51 -1.26
C LEU A 72 -6.73 -13.84 -1.43
N VAL A 73 -6.40 -15.09 -1.68
CA VAL A 73 -5.04 -15.55 -2.02
C VAL A 73 -5.08 -16.16 -3.41
N ILE A 74 -4.22 -15.71 -4.30
CA ILE A 74 -4.15 -16.19 -5.69
C ILE A 74 -2.74 -16.74 -5.95
N ALA A 75 -2.65 -17.90 -6.58
CA ALA A 75 -1.44 -18.37 -7.23
C ALA A 75 -1.74 -18.53 -8.71
N GLY A 76 -0.96 -17.90 -9.58
CA GLY A 76 -1.22 -18.01 -11.00
C GLY A 76 -0.28 -17.19 -11.85
N ARG A 77 -0.27 -17.53 -13.13
CA ARG A 77 0.50 -16.82 -14.15
C ARG A 77 -0.25 -16.86 -15.46
N ILE A 78 -0.46 -15.68 -16.03
CA ILE A 78 -0.90 -15.49 -17.42
C ILE A 78 0.35 -15.41 -18.30
N ASN A 79 0.38 -16.18 -19.38
CA ASN A 79 1.56 -16.36 -20.24
C ASN A 79 1.39 -15.71 -21.62
N ASP A 80 0.49 -14.74 -21.73
CA ASP A 80 0.25 -13.95 -22.93
C ASP A 80 0.33 -12.44 -22.63
N SER A 81 0.29 -11.61 -23.66
CA SER A 81 0.51 -10.17 -23.55
C SER A 81 -0.74 -9.35 -23.21
N VAL A 82 -1.93 -9.95 -23.23
CA VAL A 82 -3.21 -9.21 -23.16
C VAL A 82 -4.08 -9.64 -21.99
N GLY A 83 -3.94 -10.87 -21.53
CA GLY A 83 -4.65 -11.46 -20.41
C GLY A 83 -4.08 -11.00 -19.08
N HIS A 84 -4.93 -11.08 -18.05
CA HIS A 84 -4.63 -10.58 -16.72
C HIS A 84 -5.59 -11.17 -15.68
N PHE A 85 -5.13 -11.15 -14.44
CA PHE A 85 -5.99 -11.18 -13.26
C PHE A 85 -6.43 -9.75 -12.98
N GLN A 86 -7.74 -9.53 -12.83
CA GLN A 86 -8.31 -8.25 -12.48
C GLN A 86 -9.13 -8.39 -11.21
N MET A 87 -8.83 -7.53 -10.24
CA MET A 87 -9.62 -7.41 -9.03
C MET A 87 -10.30 -6.05 -9.02
N VAL A 88 -11.61 -6.03 -8.83
CA VAL A 88 -12.42 -4.81 -8.70
C VAL A 88 -13.10 -4.83 -7.34
N ASP A 89 -12.77 -3.87 -6.48
CA ASP A 89 -13.37 -3.79 -5.15
C ASP A 89 -14.75 -3.11 -5.14
N GLY A 90 -15.39 -3.05 -3.98
CA GLY A 90 -16.73 -2.50 -3.81
C GLY A 90 -16.84 -0.99 -4.12
N ASN A 91 -15.73 -0.26 -4.12
CA ASN A 91 -15.67 1.16 -4.50
C ASN A 91 -15.25 1.36 -5.96
N GLY A 92 -14.95 0.28 -6.69
CA GLY A 92 -14.54 0.32 -8.09
C GLY A 92 -13.05 0.53 -8.31
N ASN A 93 -12.20 0.45 -7.28
CA ASN A 93 -10.75 0.46 -7.51
C ASN A 93 -10.36 -0.85 -8.22
N VAL A 94 -9.44 -0.73 -9.19
CA VAL A 94 -9.01 -1.83 -10.05
C VAL A 94 -7.53 -2.13 -9.82
N VAL A 95 -7.21 -3.41 -9.59
CA VAL A 95 -5.84 -3.92 -9.61
C VAL A 95 -5.73 -4.96 -10.72
N MET A 96 -4.68 -4.87 -11.53
CA MET A 96 -4.38 -5.82 -12.59
C MET A 96 -2.98 -6.40 -12.41
N SER A 97 -2.83 -7.68 -12.70
CA SER A 97 -1.55 -8.38 -12.69
C SER A 97 -1.55 -9.52 -13.71
N GLN A 98 -0.36 -10.00 -14.08
CA GLN A 98 -0.21 -11.22 -14.89
C GLN A 98 0.44 -12.35 -14.09
N HIS A 99 0.86 -12.08 -12.85
CA HIS A 99 1.53 -13.03 -11.99
C HIS A 99 1.11 -12.79 -10.55
N GLU A 100 0.65 -13.84 -9.89
CA GLU A 100 0.22 -13.83 -8.50
C GLU A 100 0.94 -14.96 -7.76
N ASN A 101 1.62 -14.62 -6.66
CA ASN A 101 2.48 -15.53 -5.93
C ASN A 101 2.02 -15.66 -4.46
N LYS A 102 0.71 -15.75 -4.27
CA LYS A 102 0.02 -15.99 -2.99
C LYS A 102 0.06 -14.81 -2.02
N GLU A 103 0.43 -13.62 -2.48
CA GLU A 103 0.31 -12.41 -1.68
C GLU A 103 -1.16 -12.02 -1.53
N PRO A 104 -1.68 -11.86 -0.29
CA PRO A 104 -3.11 -11.73 -0.08
C PRO A 104 -3.63 -10.34 -0.46
N TYR A 105 -4.87 -10.32 -0.91
CA TYR A 105 -5.72 -9.14 -1.06
C TYR A 105 -6.81 -9.15 0.01
N TYR A 106 -7.26 -7.97 0.41
CA TYR A 106 -8.28 -7.80 1.44
C TYR A 106 -9.38 -6.90 0.89
N PHE A 107 -10.62 -7.37 1.00
CA PHE A 107 -11.78 -6.66 0.47
C PHE A 107 -12.86 -6.53 1.55
N PRO A 108 -13.44 -5.34 1.75
CA PRO A 108 -14.53 -5.15 2.68
C PRO A 108 -15.91 -5.39 2.03
N SER A 109 -16.95 -5.31 2.85
CA SER A 109 -18.35 -5.23 2.40
C SER A 109 -18.54 -4.16 1.30
N PRO A 110 -19.39 -4.39 0.28
CA PRO A 110 -20.32 -5.52 0.15
C PRO A 110 -19.83 -6.66 -0.77
N LYS A 111 -18.78 -6.43 -1.57
CA LYS A 111 -18.27 -7.41 -2.54
C LYS A 111 -16.92 -7.02 -3.14
N PHE A 112 -16.29 -7.97 -3.82
CA PHE A 112 -15.33 -7.70 -4.88
C PHE A 112 -15.59 -8.64 -6.08
N THR A 113 -15.01 -8.30 -7.22
CA THR A 113 -15.04 -9.13 -8.44
C THR A 113 -13.62 -9.53 -8.81
N LEU A 114 -13.38 -10.83 -9.01
CA LEU A 114 -12.18 -11.36 -9.66
C LEU A 114 -12.54 -11.70 -11.12
N ILE A 115 -11.81 -11.16 -12.09
CA ILE A 115 -11.94 -11.47 -13.51
C ILE A 115 -10.60 -12.02 -13.98
N VAL A 116 -10.65 -13.08 -14.78
CA VAL A 116 -9.47 -13.69 -15.38
C VAL A 116 -9.73 -13.89 -16.86
N ASN A 117 -8.83 -13.37 -17.69
CA ASN A 117 -8.83 -13.63 -19.13
C ASN A 117 -7.45 -14.09 -19.55
N ASN A 118 -7.38 -15.04 -20.48
CA ASN A 118 -6.15 -15.52 -21.08
C ASN A 118 -6.39 -16.00 -22.51
N GLU A 119 -5.40 -15.81 -23.37
CA GLU A 119 -5.36 -16.34 -24.74
C GLU A 119 -4.45 -17.57 -24.81
N ALA A 120 -3.35 -17.58 -24.05
CA ALA A 120 -2.44 -18.72 -23.97
C ALA A 120 -2.71 -19.58 -22.72
N PRO A 121 -2.28 -20.84 -22.70
CA PRO A 121 -2.35 -21.66 -21.49
C PRO A 121 -1.72 -20.97 -20.28
N ALA A 122 -2.44 -20.97 -19.18
CA ALA A 122 -2.13 -20.22 -17.97
C ALA A 122 -2.15 -21.14 -16.74
N THR A 123 -1.94 -20.55 -15.56
CA THR A 123 -2.18 -21.23 -14.29
C THR A 123 -3.03 -20.36 -13.38
N LEU A 124 -3.96 -20.97 -12.65
CA LEU A 124 -4.84 -20.29 -11.71
C LEU A 124 -5.28 -21.22 -10.59
N GLY A 125 -4.97 -20.83 -9.36
CA GLY A 125 -5.61 -21.31 -8.15
C GLY A 125 -5.87 -20.13 -7.22
N PHE A 126 -7.03 -20.08 -6.59
CA PHE A 126 -7.28 -19.06 -5.57
C PHE A 126 -8.14 -19.59 -4.42
N LYS A 127 -8.03 -18.91 -3.28
CA LYS A 127 -8.78 -19.19 -2.05
C LYS A 127 -9.34 -17.92 -1.47
N VAL A 128 -10.60 -17.99 -1.06
CA VAL A 128 -11.40 -16.90 -0.50
C VAL A 128 -11.79 -17.28 0.93
N MET A 129 -11.45 -16.41 1.88
CA MET A 129 -11.74 -16.60 3.30
C MET A 129 -12.46 -15.38 3.84
N TRP A 130 -13.61 -15.57 4.48
CA TRP A 130 -14.31 -14.51 5.19
C TRP A 130 -13.87 -14.51 6.66
N ALA A 131 -13.54 -13.34 7.18
CA ALA A 131 -13.20 -13.16 8.58
C ALA A 131 -13.96 -11.93 9.13
N PRO A 132 -14.42 -11.98 10.40
CA PRO A 132 -14.97 -10.80 11.03
C PRO A 132 -13.88 -9.74 11.16
N TYR A 133 -14.25 -8.46 11.14
CA TYR A 133 -13.29 -7.42 11.49
C TYR A 133 -12.76 -7.65 12.90
N PRO A 134 -11.45 -7.43 13.11
CA PRO A 134 -10.88 -7.54 14.44
C PRO A 134 -11.55 -6.56 15.40
N GLN A 135 -11.82 -7.04 16.61
CA GLN A 135 -12.36 -6.24 17.71
C GLN A 135 -11.23 -5.47 18.40
N THR A 136 -10.42 -4.75 17.62
CA THR A 136 -9.37 -3.89 18.18
C THR A 136 -9.92 -2.51 18.44
N THR A 137 -9.79 -2.06 19.67
CA THR A 137 -10.11 -0.71 20.13
C THR A 137 -8.82 -0.02 20.50
N SER A 138 -8.38 0.91 19.66
CA SER A 138 -7.44 1.96 20.05
C SER A 138 -7.86 3.27 19.40
N VAL A 139 -8.38 4.15 20.26
CA VAL A 139 -8.79 5.53 19.98
C VAL A 139 -7.55 6.41 19.91
N ILE A 140 -7.46 7.34 18.92
CA ILE A 140 -6.72 8.63 18.87
C ILE A 140 -6.82 9.16 17.42
N ALA A 141 -7.07 10.43 17.10
CA ALA A 141 -7.37 11.67 17.82
C ALA A 141 -7.69 12.73 16.75
N GLY A 142 -8.22 13.89 17.16
CA GLY A 142 -8.37 15.04 16.30
C GLY A 142 -7.04 15.42 15.63
N ILE A 143 -7.02 15.39 14.32
CA ILE A 143 -5.87 15.75 13.49
C ILE A 143 -5.84 17.28 13.35
N GLY A 144 -4.76 17.89 13.82
CA GLY A 144 -4.55 19.34 13.81
C GLY A 144 -3.11 19.70 13.49
N GLY A 145 -2.51 20.58 14.30
CA GLY A 145 -1.14 21.05 14.13
C GLY A 145 -0.09 19.95 14.13
N THR A 146 -0.28 18.85 14.86
CA THR A 146 0.70 17.76 14.96
C THR A 146 0.39 16.63 13.99
N ALA A 147 1.41 16.18 13.25
CA ALA A 147 1.32 15.00 12.39
C ALA A 147 1.41 13.70 13.20
N HIS A 148 0.81 12.64 12.71
CA HIS A 148 0.89 11.31 13.30
C HIS A 148 1.51 10.32 12.31
N VAL A 149 2.65 9.77 12.66
CA VAL A 149 3.27 8.57 12.08
C VAL A 149 2.83 7.35 12.88
N ILE A 150 2.16 6.43 12.21
CA ILE A 150 1.57 5.23 12.83
C ILE A 150 2.14 4.00 12.14
N ASN A 151 2.67 3.06 12.91
CA ASN A 151 3.01 1.75 12.37
C ASN A 151 1.72 0.97 12.10
N ILE A 152 1.41 0.75 10.83
CA ILE A 152 0.09 0.32 10.38
C ILE A 152 0.02 -1.19 10.11
N THR A 153 1.13 -1.88 9.86
CA THR A 153 1.13 -3.31 9.50
C THR A 153 1.77 -4.23 10.52
N LYS A 154 2.39 -3.70 11.59
CA LYS A 154 3.00 -4.52 12.65
C LYS A 154 1.98 -5.40 13.36
N ASP A 155 0.93 -4.75 13.88
CA ASP A 155 -0.14 -5.36 14.65
C ASP A 155 -1.49 -5.09 13.98
N VAL A 156 -2.52 -5.79 14.42
CA VAL A 156 -3.89 -5.39 14.09
C VAL A 156 -4.15 -3.99 14.65
N PHE A 157 -4.67 -3.10 13.83
CA PHE A 157 -4.86 -1.69 14.15
C PHE A 157 -6.20 -1.21 13.65
N ALA A 158 -6.84 -0.30 14.38
CA ALA A 158 -8.03 0.40 13.95
C ALA A 158 -8.06 1.78 14.60
N SER A 159 -8.20 2.85 13.82
CA SER A 159 -8.43 4.18 14.38
C SER A 159 -9.28 5.08 13.47
N GLU A 160 -9.94 6.03 14.11
CA GLU A 160 -10.65 7.13 13.49
C GLU A 160 -9.79 8.40 13.53
N PHE A 161 -9.78 9.11 12.41
CA PHE A 161 -9.16 10.41 12.25
C PHE A 161 -10.24 11.42 11.88
N GLY A 162 -10.25 12.56 12.57
CA GLY A 162 -11.14 13.68 12.29
C GLY A 162 -10.37 15.00 12.27
N SER A 163 -10.70 15.91 11.35
CA SER A 163 -10.08 17.24 11.29
C SER A 163 -11.05 18.28 10.75
N SER A 164 -10.99 19.51 11.28
CA SER A 164 -11.81 20.63 10.80
C SER A 164 -11.39 21.15 9.42
N SER A 165 -10.19 20.81 8.93
CA SER A 165 -9.62 21.28 7.67
C SER A 165 -9.39 20.17 6.62
N GLY A 166 -9.70 18.93 7.00
CA GLY A 166 -9.53 17.72 6.18
C GLY A 166 -8.32 16.89 6.61
N ILE A 167 -8.17 15.70 6.04
CA ILE A 167 -7.15 14.72 6.41
C ILE A 167 -6.30 14.39 5.20
N SER A 168 -4.99 14.38 5.37
CA SER A 168 -4.03 13.82 4.42
C SER A 168 -3.50 12.49 4.96
N LEU A 169 -3.49 11.48 4.09
CA LEU A 169 -2.88 10.18 4.31
C LEU A 169 -1.72 9.97 3.33
N LEU A 170 -0.54 9.62 3.84
CA LEU A 170 0.61 9.26 3.03
C LEU A 170 1.26 7.97 3.59
N PRO A 171 1.15 6.83 2.87
CA PRO A 171 1.77 5.57 3.27
C PRO A 171 3.29 5.56 3.06
N PHE A 172 4.02 4.95 4.00
CA PHE A 172 5.46 4.73 3.99
C PHE A 172 5.76 3.24 4.14
N PRO A 173 6.08 2.51 3.06
CA PRO A 173 6.46 1.11 3.18
C PRO A 173 7.79 0.94 3.93
N ALA A 174 7.90 -0.13 4.73
CA ALA A 174 9.11 -0.42 5.50
C ALA A 174 10.28 -0.91 4.62
N GLU A 175 9.96 -1.71 3.61
CA GLU A 175 10.96 -2.26 2.69
C GLU A 175 11.17 -1.34 1.49
N GLN A 176 12.43 -1.09 1.15
CA GLN A 176 12.78 -0.39 -0.08
C GLN A 176 12.81 -1.40 -1.23
N GLY A 177 11.88 -1.29 -2.18
CA GLY A 177 11.76 -2.29 -3.22
C GLY A 177 10.46 -2.21 -4.00
N ARG A 178 10.06 -3.32 -4.63
CA ARG A 178 8.90 -3.39 -5.54
C ARG A 178 7.65 -4.03 -4.92
N ASN A 179 7.74 -4.63 -3.74
CA ASN A 179 6.68 -5.50 -3.21
C ASN A 179 6.11 -4.99 -1.88
N HIS A 180 5.24 -3.99 -1.94
CA HIS A 180 4.59 -3.38 -0.76
C HIS A 180 3.21 -3.97 -0.46
N TYR A 181 3.05 -5.27 -0.73
CA TYR A 181 1.75 -5.96 -0.65
C TYR A 181 1.19 -6.03 0.78
N THR A 182 2.03 -5.81 1.79
CA THR A 182 1.62 -5.68 3.19
C THR A 182 0.64 -4.53 3.40
N LEU A 183 0.77 -3.42 2.66
CA LEU A 183 -0.15 -2.28 2.72
C LEU A 183 -1.59 -2.62 2.28
N ARG A 184 -1.82 -3.76 1.61
CA ARG A 184 -3.17 -4.20 1.19
C ARG A 184 -4.07 -4.54 2.37
N SER A 185 -3.51 -4.88 3.55
CA SER A 185 -4.29 -5.23 4.74
C SER A 185 -4.82 -4.00 5.49
N ALA A 186 -4.29 -2.80 5.19
CA ALA A 186 -4.74 -1.55 5.76
C ALA A 186 -5.79 -0.88 4.85
N LEU A 187 -7.05 -0.95 5.29
CA LEU A 187 -8.24 -0.46 4.59
C LEU A 187 -8.65 0.93 5.11
N VAL A 188 -9.15 1.78 4.21
CA VAL A 188 -9.56 3.16 4.48
C VAL A 188 -11.05 3.32 4.19
N PHE A 189 -11.77 3.87 5.16
CA PHE A 189 -13.21 4.12 5.11
C PHE A 189 -13.49 5.59 5.40
N GLN A 190 -14.53 6.13 4.77
CA GLN A 190 -15.17 7.37 5.17
C GLN A 190 -16.24 7.07 6.22
N GLY A 191 -16.07 7.62 7.42
CA GLY A 191 -16.92 7.43 8.58
C GLY A 191 -16.10 7.09 9.83
N PHE A 192 -16.80 6.64 10.86
CA PHE A 192 -16.25 6.38 12.20
C PHE A 192 -15.78 4.93 12.41
N ASN A 193 -16.12 4.03 11.47
CA ASN A 193 -15.87 2.59 11.60
C ASN A 193 -16.04 1.90 10.23
N THR A 194 -15.98 0.56 10.23
CA THR A 194 -16.14 -0.29 9.05
C THR A 194 -17.56 -0.36 8.47
N ASN A 195 -18.54 0.32 9.07
CA ASN A 195 -19.87 0.55 8.47
C ASN A 195 -19.89 1.81 7.58
N GLY A 196 -18.83 2.60 7.61
CA GLY A 196 -18.62 3.70 6.68
C GLY A 196 -18.44 3.24 5.24
N THR A 197 -18.39 4.19 4.31
CA THR A 197 -18.12 3.92 2.89
C THR A 197 -16.65 3.55 2.73
N TYR A 198 -16.37 2.33 2.25
CA TYR A 198 -15.00 1.97 1.89
C TYR A 198 -14.52 2.84 0.73
N LEU A 199 -13.31 3.37 0.88
CA LEU A 199 -12.70 4.25 -0.12
C LEU A 199 -11.62 3.50 -0.90
N THR A 200 -10.64 2.94 -0.19
CA THR A 200 -9.44 2.33 -0.79
C THR A 200 -8.61 1.61 0.28
N ASN A 201 -7.46 1.05 -0.09
CA ASN A 201 -6.44 0.55 0.83
C ASN A 201 -5.13 1.34 0.67
N LEU A 202 -4.21 1.21 1.63
CA LEU A 202 -2.96 1.98 1.61
C LEU A 202 -2.04 1.59 0.44
N PHE A 203 -2.12 0.36 -0.06
CA PHE A 203 -1.37 -0.06 -1.24
C PHE A 203 -1.80 0.72 -2.50
N ASN A 204 -3.10 0.93 -2.67
CA ASN A 204 -3.64 1.73 -3.77
C ASN A 204 -3.22 3.19 -3.65
N ILE A 205 -3.27 3.77 -2.44
CA ILE A 205 -2.79 5.15 -2.21
C ILE A 205 -1.32 5.25 -2.60
N TYR A 206 -0.47 4.36 -2.11
CA TYR A 206 0.96 4.35 -2.41
C TYR A 206 1.24 4.26 -3.93
N ASN A 207 0.50 3.44 -4.67
CA ASN A 207 0.67 3.31 -6.12
C ASN A 207 0.25 4.55 -6.92
N THR A 208 -0.49 5.49 -6.32
CA THR A 208 -0.75 6.79 -6.97
C THR A 208 0.48 7.71 -6.95
N HIS A 209 1.48 7.43 -6.11
CA HIS A 209 2.62 8.30 -5.82
C HIS A 209 2.21 9.70 -5.33
N GLN A 210 1.04 9.78 -4.71
CA GLN A 210 0.46 11.01 -4.17
C GLN A 210 -0.15 10.72 -2.79
N GLN A 211 -0.20 11.75 -1.95
CA GLN A 211 -1.02 11.73 -0.74
C GLN A 211 -2.51 11.63 -1.11
N ALA A 212 -3.29 10.94 -0.27
CA ALA A 212 -4.74 10.98 -0.35
C ALA A 212 -5.27 12.10 0.54
N ILE A 213 -5.99 13.06 -0.05
CA ILE A 213 -6.60 14.18 0.67
C ILE A 213 -8.11 13.98 0.76
N TYR A 214 -8.63 14.02 1.98
CA TYR A 214 -10.05 13.96 2.28
C TYR A 214 -10.54 15.28 2.89
N PRO A 215 -11.76 15.74 2.56
CA PRO A 215 -12.30 17.02 3.04
C PRO A 215 -12.68 16.96 4.54
N SER A 216 -12.88 18.12 5.15
CA SER A 216 -13.21 18.25 6.59
C SER A 216 -14.56 17.68 7.00
N SER A 217 -15.47 17.45 6.05
CA SER A 217 -16.74 16.78 6.31
C SER A 217 -16.62 15.27 6.46
N ALA A 218 -15.43 14.69 6.21
CA ALA A 218 -15.18 13.27 6.29
C ALA A 218 -14.34 12.92 7.52
N ALA A 219 -14.92 12.18 8.47
CA ALA A 219 -14.13 11.34 9.35
C ALA A 219 -13.52 10.21 8.51
N ILE A 220 -12.27 9.86 8.77
CA ILE A 220 -11.56 8.79 8.05
C ILE A 220 -11.19 7.70 9.05
N TYR A 221 -11.67 6.50 8.80
CA TYR A 221 -11.37 5.33 9.61
C TYR A 221 -10.39 4.43 8.85
N VAL A 222 -9.26 4.11 9.49
CA VAL A 222 -8.24 3.21 8.93
C VAL A 222 -8.14 1.97 9.81
N ILE A 223 -8.16 0.80 9.19
CA ILE A 223 -8.07 -0.49 9.87
C ILE A 223 -7.08 -1.42 9.17
N ASN A 224 -6.10 -1.94 9.90
CA ASN A 224 -5.29 -3.07 9.49
C ASN A 224 -5.93 -4.37 9.96
N VAL A 225 -6.41 -5.19 9.03
CA VAL A 225 -7.19 -6.40 9.34
C VAL A 225 -6.33 -7.64 9.61
N GLU A 226 -5.03 -7.60 9.26
CA GLU A 226 -4.13 -8.72 9.46
C GLU A 226 -2.72 -8.20 9.78
N PRO A 227 -2.08 -8.63 10.89
CA PRO A 227 -0.71 -8.25 11.18
C PRO A 227 0.20 -8.91 10.16
N ARG A 228 1.11 -8.12 9.57
CA ARG A 228 2.08 -8.60 8.58
C ARG A 228 3.47 -8.77 9.18
N GLY A 229 3.69 -8.29 10.41
CA GLY A 229 5.00 -8.34 11.08
C GLY A 229 6.04 -7.42 10.45
N VAL A 230 5.60 -6.48 9.62
CA VAL A 230 6.42 -5.47 8.94
C VAL A 230 6.08 -4.10 9.54
N LEU A 231 7.01 -3.16 9.46
CA LEU A 231 6.86 -1.83 10.08
C LEU A 231 6.43 -0.79 9.04
N ASP A 232 5.45 -1.09 8.19
CA ASP A 232 4.95 -0.05 7.28
C ASP A 232 4.30 1.05 8.11
N GLU A 233 4.56 2.29 7.73
CA GLU A 233 4.10 3.47 8.44
C GLU A 233 3.02 4.20 7.62
N LEU A 234 2.15 4.91 8.32
CA LEU A 234 1.18 5.82 7.75
C LEU A 234 1.38 7.18 8.39
N VAL A 235 1.64 8.18 7.57
CA VAL A 235 1.63 9.58 7.98
C VAL A 235 0.21 10.13 7.81
N VAL A 236 -0.36 10.61 8.89
CA VAL A 236 -1.67 11.26 8.97
C VAL A 236 -1.48 12.72 9.38
N GLN A 237 -1.94 13.64 8.55
CA GLN A 237 -1.78 15.08 8.74
C GLN A 237 -3.08 15.83 8.51
N SER A 238 -3.19 17.02 9.09
CA SER A 238 -4.24 17.95 8.71
C SER A 238 -3.99 18.41 7.28
N ALA A 239 -5.02 18.35 6.44
CA ALA A 239 -4.91 18.71 5.04
C ALA A 239 -4.56 20.19 4.84
N GLU A 240 -4.79 21.07 5.81
CA GLU A 240 -4.37 22.47 5.70
C GLU A 240 -2.85 22.64 5.54
N TYR A 241 -2.07 21.68 6.03
CA TYR A 241 -0.60 21.70 5.99
C TYR A 241 -0.02 20.90 4.84
N THR A 242 -0.83 20.33 3.95
CA THR A 242 -0.30 19.52 2.84
C THR A 242 -1.06 19.71 1.52
N ARG A 243 -2.28 20.26 1.54
CA ARG A 243 -3.13 20.48 0.36
C ARG A 243 -2.46 21.29 -0.75
N ASP A 244 -1.64 22.25 -0.38
CA ASP A 244 -0.95 23.13 -1.32
C ASP A 244 0.34 22.51 -1.88
N LEU A 245 0.73 21.32 -1.41
CA LEU A 245 1.90 20.59 -1.86
C LEU A 245 1.56 19.66 -3.02
N ASN A 246 2.13 19.95 -4.18
CA ASN A 246 1.99 19.13 -5.37
C ASN A 246 3.30 19.17 -6.21
N PRO A 247 4.09 18.07 -6.24
CA PRO A 247 3.87 16.80 -5.53
C PRO A 247 4.16 16.88 -4.03
N TYR A 248 3.60 15.93 -3.27
CA TYR A 248 4.01 15.62 -1.90
C TYR A 248 4.36 14.14 -1.82
N SER A 249 5.61 13.83 -1.49
CA SER A 249 6.15 12.47 -1.61
C SER A 249 7.10 12.11 -0.48
N GLU A 250 7.30 10.82 -0.30
CA GLU A 250 8.17 10.23 0.71
C GLU A 250 9.66 10.25 0.36
N LEU A 251 10.50 10.49 1.37
CA LEU A 251 11.95 10.27 1.35
C LEU A 251 12.29 8.91 1.93
N LEU A 252 12.07 7.87 1.13
CA LEU A 252 12.47 6.49 1.48
C LEU A 252 13.93 6.26 1.11
N CYS A 253 14.83 6.31 2.10
CA CYS A 253 16.26 6.04 1.89
C CYS A 253 16.79 5.13 2.99
N ALA A 254 17.52 4.08 2.60
CA ALA A 254 18.00 3.09 3.56
C ALA A 254 19.01 3.74 4.51
N PRO A 255 19.01 3.39 5.81
CA PRO A 255 20.01 3.89 6.76
C PRO A 255 21.43 3.65 6.24
N GLY A 256 22.31 4.64 6.41
CA GLY A 256 23.70 4.57 5.93
C GLY A 256 23.89 4.74 4.43
N THR A 257 22.83 5.03 3.65
CA THR A 257 22.93 5.18 2.19
C THR A 257 22.79 6.63 1.73
N THR A 258 23.29 6.89 0.52
CA THR A 258 23.04 8.13 -0.22
C THR A 258 21.91 7.90 -1.20
N CYS A 259 20.94 8.81 -1.23
CA CYS A 259 19.80 8.72 -2.13
C CYS A 259 19.48 10.07 -2.77
N THR A 260 18.96 10.01 -3.99
CA THR A 260 18.52 11.19 -4.74
C THR A 260 17.01 11.12 -4.95
N ARG A 261 16.33 12.26 -4.77
CA ARG A 261 14.89 12.43 -5.01
C ARG A 261 14.63 13.68 -5.82
N THR A 262 13.67 13.60 -6.73
CA THR A 262 13.23 14.73 -7.55
C THR A 262 11.77 15.02 -7.24
N LEU A 263 11.48 16.27 -6.87
CA LEU A 263 10.13 16.81 -6.79
C LEU A 263 9.85 17.59 -8.07
N LYS A 264 8.93 17.09 -8.89
CA LYS A 264 8.52 17.74 -10.14
C LYS A 264 7.43 18.79 -9.90
N GLY A 265 7.74 19.79 -9.08
CA GLY A 265 6.85 20.93 -8.85
C GLY A 265 6.72 21.83 -10.07
N THR A 266 5.68 22.69 -10.08
CA THR A 266 5.48 23.71 -11.12
C THR A 266 5.95 25.07 -10.62
N SER A 267 6.13 26.05 -11.50
CA SER A 267 6.54 27.41 -11.12
C SER A 267 5.60 28.11 -10.13
N ASN A 268 4.35 27.66 -10.05
CA ASN A 268 3.30 28.29 -9.23
C ASN A 268 2.80 27.38 -8.09
N SER A 269 3.44 26.23 -7.84
CA SER A 269 3.01 25.28 -6.82
C SER A 269 4.13 24.96 -5.86
N LYS A 270 3.79 24.87 -4.56
CA LYS A 270 4.71 24.29 -3.60
C LYS A 270 4.82 22.79 -3.83
N SER A 271 5.95 22.22 -3.48
CA SER A 271 6.13 20.77 -3.44
C SER A 271 6.81 20.39 -2.13
N GLY A 272 6.62 19.15 -1.69
CA GLY A 272 7.17 18.68 -0.44
C GLY A 272 7.71 17.28 -0.51
N LEU A 273 8.77 17.06 0.25
CA LEU A 273 9.38 15.76 0.49
C LEU A 273 9.35 15.51 2.00
N VAL A 274 8.94 14.34 2.43
CA VAL A 274 8.81 14.02 3.86
C VAL A 274 9.61 12.77 4.24
N HIS A 275 10.43 12.90 5.28
CA HIS A 275 11.17 11.82 5.89
C HIS A 275 10.53 11.44 7.22
N VAL A 276 10.43 10.13 7.46
CA VAL A 276 10.02 9.56 8.74
C VAL A 276 11.20 8.75 9.27
N GLY A 277 11.57 9.00 10.52
CA GLY A 277 12.69 8.33 11.16
C GLY A 277 13.67 9.30 11.83
N ARG A 278 14.40 8.76 12.81
CA ARG A 278 15.33 9.51 13.68
C ARG A 278 16.77 9.56 13.18
N GLY A 279 17.08 8.93 12.05
CA GLY A 279 18.41 9.03 11.46
C GLY A 279 18.64 10.45 10.96
N ASN A 280 19.83 11.01 11.09
CA ASN A 280 20.12 12.34 10.56
C ASN A 280 20.10 12.34 9.03
N GLN A 281 19.67 13.45 8.43
CA GLN A 281 19.68 13.62 6.99
C GLN A 281 20.65 14.74 6.60
N THR A 282 21.74 14.39 5.94
CA THR A 282 22.70 15.37 5.42
C THR A 282 22.40 15.63 3.95
N LEU A 283 21.89 16.82 3.63
CA LEU A 283 21.74 17.30 2.25
C LEU A 283 23.12 17.63 1.70
N THR A 284 23.56 16.85 0.72
CA THR A 284 24.90 16.98 0.09
C THR A 284 24.85 17.65 -1.26
N ALA A 285 23.71 17.59 -1.96
CA ALA A 285 23.47 18.32 -3.19
C ALA A 285 21.98 18.69 -3.31
N ILE A 286 21.71 19.87 -3.87
CA ILE A 286 20.35 20.27 -4.27
C ILE A 286 20.41 20.95 -5.64
N THR A 287 19.34 20.91 -6.41
CA THR A 287 19.12 21.77 -7.57
C THR A 287 17.69 22.29 -7.47
N MET A 288 17.50 23.60 -7.58
CA MET A 288 16.20 24.26 -7.51
C MET A 288 16.28 25.64 -8.17
N ASP A 289 15.15 26.28 -8.42
CA ASP A 289 15.09 27.66 -8.94
C ASP A 289 15.77 28.64 -7.97
N THR A 290 16.52 29.61 -8.50
CA THR A 290 17.22 30.62 -7.69
C THR A 290 16.27 31.55 -6.93
N THR A 291 15.03 31.68 -7.41
CA THR A 291 13.96 32.46 -6.79
C THR A 291 13.12 31.65 -5.79
N ALA A 292 13.26 30.32 -5.79
CA ALA A 292 12.56 29.45 -4.86
C ALA A 292 13.27 29.40 -3.50
N THR A 293 12.57 28.86 -2.50
CA THR A 293 13.08 28.63 -1.16
C THR A 293 12.85 27.18 -0.73
N LEU A 294 13.78 26.65 0.05
CA LEU A 294 13.65 25.39 0.78
C LEU A 294 13.34 25.72 2.24
N SER A 295 12.17 25.32 2.74
CA SER A 295 11.80 25.45 4.15
C SER A 295 11.78 24.08 4.83
N ILE A 296 12.30 24.02 6.05
CA ILE A 296 12.46 22.81 6.86
C ILE A 296 11.49 22.85 8.03
N TYR A 297 10.78 21.74 8.25
CA TYR A 297 9.90 21.56 9.40
C TYR A 297 10.16 20.21 10.09
N TYR A 298 10.33 20.22 11.41
CA TYR A 298 10.41 18.99 12.22
C TYR A 298 9.02 18.54 12.68
N GLY A 299 8.12 18.33 11.72
CA GLY A 299 6.70 18.07 11.95
C GLY A 299 5.87 18.54 10.75
N SER A 300 4.61 18.90 10.98
CA SER A 300 3.73 19.47 9.95
C SER A 300 4.23 20.86 9.48
N GLN A 301 3.64 21.45 8.42
CA GLN A 301 3.87 22.86 8.04
C GLN A 301 3.22 23.87 9.02
N TRP A 302 3.19 23.54 10.31
CA TRP A 302 2.73 24.43 11.36
C TRP A 302 3.90 25.26 11.91
N ALA A 303 3.66 26.53 12.23
CA ALA A 303 4.70 27.46 12.69
C ALA A 303 5.50 26.95 13.90
N PHE A 304 4.89 26.12 14.76
CA PHE A 304 5.57 25.49 15.89
C PHE A 304 6.70 24.54 15.46
N PHE A 305 6.58 23.89 14.30
CA PHE A 305 7.56 22.93 13.79
C PHE A 305 8.55 23.54 12.79
N TYR A 306 8.44 24.83 12.50
CA TYR A 306 9.36 25.52 11.61
C TYR A 306 10.77 25.57 12.19
N ASP A 307 11.76 25.22 11.38
CA ASP A 307 13.18 25.28 11.75
C ASP A 307 13.92 26.38 10.98
N SER A 308 13.94 26.29 9.66
CA SER A 308 14.79 27.14 8.81
C SER A 308 14.27 27.28 7.39
N THR A 309 14.76 28.31 6.69
CA THR A 309 14.53 28.54 5.25
C THR A 309 15.84 28.92 4.55
N TYR A 310 16.06 28.34 3.37
CA TYR A 310 17.23 28.54 2.54
C TYR A 310 16.80 29.05 1.16
N ASN A 311 17.50 30.07 0.65
CA ASN A 311 17.22 30.64 -0.67
C ASN A 311 17.92 29.84 -1.77
N GLY A 312 17.22 29.56 -2.87
CA GLY A 312 17.78 28.83 -4.02
C GLY A 312 19.01 29.51 -4.63
N SER A 313 19.08 30.85 -4.58
CA SER A 313 20.22 31.64 -5.04
C SER A 313 21.51 31.45 -4.24
N THR A 314 21.43 30.97 -2.99
CA THR A 314 22.59 30.87 -2.09
C THR A 314 22.78 29.50 -1.45
N ILE A 315 21.80 28.60 -1.52
CA ILE A 315 21.87 27.31 -0.80
C ILE A 315 23.08 26.46 -1.20
N GLN A 316 23.53 26.52 -2.46
CA GLN A 316 24.66 25.72 -2.94
C GLN A 316 25.96 25.96 -2.16
N SER A 317 26.22 27.21 -1.75
CA SER A 317 27.43 27.54 -0.98
C SER A 317 27.32 27.19 0.51
N GLN A 318 26.16 26.71 0.96
CA GLN A 318 25.89 26.33 2.34
C GLN A 318 25.94 24.82 2.55
N LEU A 319 26.04 24.04 1.47
CA LEU A 319 26.12 22.58 1.55
C LEU A 319 27.50 22.12 2.05
N PRO A 320 27.57 20.99 2.79
CA PRO A 320 26.45 20.15 3.20
C PRO A 320 25.67 20.72 4.39
N LEU A 321 24.34 20.53 4.38
CA LEU A 321 23.46 20.88 5.51
C LEU A 321 23.00 19.62 6.21
N THR A 322 23.11 19.55 7.54
CA THR A 322 22.65 18.40 8.32
C THR A 322 21.41 18.75 9.11
N PHE A 323 20.36 17.98 8.89
CA PHE A 323 19.09 18.07 9.62
C PHE A 323 19.04 16.91 10.61
N TRP A 324 18.80 17.26 11.87
CA TRP A 324 18.81 16.28 12.96
C TRP A 324 17.54 15.44 12.87
N GLY A 325 17.69 14.13 12.92
CA GLY A 325 16.56 13.23 12.79
C GLY A 325 15.50 13.51 13.87
N SER A 326 14.28 13.77 13.43
CA SER A 326 13.12 13.97 14.29
C SER A 326 12.16 12.78 14.15
N TYR A 327 10.98 12.88 14.77
CA TYR A 327 9.89 11.97 14.48
C TYR A 327 9.45 12.03 13.00
N MET A 328 9.42 13.23 12.43
CA MET A 328 9.12 13.49 11.03
C MET A 328 9.83 14.79 10.61
N THR A 329 10.38 14.83 9.39
CA THR A 329 11.02 16.02 8.83
C THR A 329 10.46 16.29 7.44
N GLN A 330 10.05 17.53 7.17
CA GLN A 330 9.55 17.96 5.86
C GLN A 330 10.46 18.99 5.21
N TYR A 331 10.65 18.81 3.92
CA TYR A 331 11.42 19.64 3.02
C TYR A 331 10.47 20.26 2.01
N ILE A 332 10.15 21.55 2.16
CA ILE A 332 9.15 22.24 1.33
C ILE A 332 9.85 23.18 0.36
N ILE A 333 9.59 23.00 -0.93
CA ILE A 333 10.05 23.88 -2.00
C ILE A 333 8.90 24.82 -2.36
N SER A 334 9.16 26.12 -2.35
CA SER A 334 8.12 27.13 -2.60
C SER A 334 7.58 27.12 -4.03
N SER A 335 8.40 26.73 -5.00
CA SER A 335 8.07 26.70 -6.43
C SER A 335 9.12 25.95 -7.25
N GLY A 336 8.70 25.45 -8.42
CA GLY A 336 9.57 24.84 -9.42
C GLY A 336 9.96 23.39 -9.12
N GLU A 337 10.75 22.82 -10.03
CA GLU A 337 11.35 21.50 -9.84
C GLU A 337 12.53 21.59 -8.88
N ALA A 338 12.66 20.58 -8.01
CA ALA A 338 13.82 20.43 -7.15
C ALA A 338 14.37 19.00 -7.17
N LYS A 339 15.70 18.87 -7.13
CA LYS A 339 16.40 17.59 -7.02
C LYS A 339 17.29 17.62 -5.79
N PHE A 340 17.04 16.73 -4.84
CA PHE A 340 17.78 16.59 -3.59
C PHE A 340 18.68 15.36 -3.63
N THR A 341 19.84 15.43 -3.00
CA THR A 341 20.67 14.27 -2.66
C THR A 341 20.98 14.31 -1.18
N PHE A 342 20.52 13.28 -0.47
CA PHE A 342 20.72 13.12 0.97
C PHE A 342 21.64 11.95 1.25
N GLN A 343 22.46 12.09 2.27
CA GLN A 343 23.10 10.99 2.97
C GLN A 343 22.37 10.77 4.30
N ILE A 344 21.89 9.55 4.54
CA ILE A 344 21.15 9.19 5.76
C ILE A 344 22.10 8.52 6.74
N SER A 345 22.07 8.93 8.01
CA SER A 345 22.85 8.24 9.04
C SER A 345 22.38 6.79 9.23
N ASN A 346 23.23 5.98 9.84
CA ASN A 346 22.80 4.68 10.38
C ASN A 346 21.79 4.86 11.51
#